data_AF-I3DIK8-F1
#
_entry.id   AF-I3DIK8-F1
#
_cell.length_a   1.000
_cell.length_b   1.000
_cell.length_c   1.000
_cell.angle_alpha   90.00
_cell.angle_beta   90.00
_cell.angle_gamma   90.00
#
_symmetry.space_group_name_H-M   'P 1'
#
loop_
_entity.id
_entity.type
_entity.pdbx_description
1 polymer ?
#
loop_
_entity_poly.entity_id
_entity_poly.type
_entity_poly.pdbx_seq_one_letter_code
_entity_poly.pdbx_strand_id
1 'polypeptide(L)'
;MLRISKIEPFKLGLAIRGGIPLCYSWFGNADGLPSHSYARVSLWQLSDYHISEQKVRLEFSLFSKENLIIAKNSMTFTNECEIKFTNYAEDNAQIALHSYFNIANIEQVELHGLPTNIFNSLNKQQETVPSPRIIN
;
A
#
# COMPACT_ATOMS: atom_id res chain seq x y z
N MET A 1 -4.28 -13.80 2.28
CA MET A 1 -5.22 -13.29 1.25
C MET A 1 -5.75 -11.93 1.68
N LEU A 2 -6.05 -11.00 0.76
CA LEU A 2 -6.35 -9.58 1.03
C LEU A 2 -7.86 -9.29 1.13
N ARG A 3 -8.24 -8.21 1.81
CA ARG A 3 -9.64 -7.77 1.99
C ARG A 3 -9.96 -6.54 1.14
N ILE A 4 -11.12 -6.54 0.49
CA ILE A 4 -11.71 -5.36 -0.17
C ILE A 4 -13.07 -5.06 0.47
N SER A 5 -13.40 -3.77 0.61
CA SER A 5 -14.71 -3.32 1.10
C SER A 5 -15.84 -3.85 0.21
N LYS A 6 -16.91 -4.37 0.83
CA LYS A 6 -18.10 -4.88 0.10
C LYS A 6 -18.90 -3.79 -0.62
N ILE A 7 -18.71 -2.53 -0.22
CA ILE A 7 -19.39 -1.36 -0.76
C ILE A 7 -18.43 -0.44 -1.52
N GLU A 8 -17.30 -0.98 -1.98
CA GLU A 8 -16.34 -0.22 -2.78
C GLU A 8 -17.01 0.26 -4.09
N PRO A 9 -17.04 1.58 -4.37
CA PRO A 9 -17.74 2.10 -5.55
C PRO A 9 -16.99 1.90 -6.87
N PHE A 10 -15.68 1.58 -6.85
CA PHE A 10 -14.85 1.40 -8.06
C PHE A 10 -14.98 2.56 -9.07
N LYS A 11 -14.94 3.79 -8.57
CA LYS A 11 -15.02 5.01 -9.40
C LYS A 11 -13.63 5.57 -9.68
N LEU A 12 -13.42 6.00 -10.92
CA LEU A 12 -12.19 6.69 -11.32
C LEU A 12 -11.94 7.91 -10.43
N GLY A 13 -10.69 8.10 -10.01
CA GLY A 13 -10.28 9.20 -9.13
C GLY A 13 -10.63 9.00 -7.65
N LEU A 14 -11.30 7.92 -7.27
CA LEU A 14 -11.51 7.54 -5.87
C LEU A 14 -10.58 6.39 -5.48
N ALA A 15 -9.96 6.51 -4.30
CA ALA A 15 -9.08 5.48 -3.80
C ALA A 15 -9.88 4.24 -3.39
N ILE A 16 -9.46 3.07 -3.87
CA ILE A 16 -10.07 1.78 -3.52
C ILE A 16 -9.86 1.49 -2.03
N ARG A 17 -10.93 1.12 -1.33
CA ARG A 17 -10.91 0.71 0.08
C ARG A 17 -10.63 -0.78 0.21
N GLY A 18 -9.35 -1.13 0.26
CA GLY A 18 -8.85 -2.48 0.50
C GLY A 18 -7.78 -2.90 -0.49
N GLY A 19 -7.41 -4.17 -0.50
CA GLY A 19 -6.27 -4.66 -1.28
C GLY A 19 -4.95 -4.10 -0.72
N ILE A 20 -4.11 -3.55 -1.59
CA ILE A 20 -2.85 -2.89 -1.22
C ILE A 20 -2.79 -1.51 -1.90
N PRO A 21 -3.46 -0.48 -1.33
CA PRO A 21 -3.31 0.88 -1.83
C PRO A 21 -1.86 1.36 -1.74
N LEU A 22 -1.40 2.04 -2.79
CA LEU A 22 -0.05 2.59 -2.90
C LEU A 22 -0.04 4.04 -2.41
N CYS A 23 0.56 4.30 -1.25
CA CYS A 23 0.79 5.65 -0.74
C CYS A 23 2.10 6.20 -1.30
N TYR A 24 2.04 7.26 -2.11
CA TYR A 24 3.19 7.92 -2.74
C TYR A 24 2.76 9.27 -3.29
N SER A 25 3.43 10.41 -3.02
CA SER A 25 4.78 10.60 -2.44
C SER A 25 4.85 11.07 -0.97
N TRP A 26 3.72 11.16 -0.28
CA TRP A 26 3.64 11.39 1.18
C TRP A 26 2.71 10.38 1.86
N PHE A 27 2.94 10.14 3.15
CA PHE A 27 2.13 9.26 3.98
C PHE A 27 1.27 10.07 4.96
N GLY A 28 -0.01 9.71 5.08
CA GLY A 28 -0.95 10.41 5.95
C GLY A 28 -1.47 11.70 5.31
N ASN A 29 -1.80 12.67 6.16
CA ASN A 29 -2.25 13.99 5.71
C ASN A 29 -1.03 14.86 5.38
N ALA A 30 -1.10 15.58 4.28
CA ALA A 30 -0.24 16.72 4.00
C ALA A 30 -1.13 17.97 3.93
N ASP A 31 -0.66 19.09 4.48
CA ASP A 31 -1.45 20.31 4.60
C ASP A 31 -1.98 20.77 3.23
N GLY A 32 -3.31 20.90 3.13
CA GLY A 32 -3.99 21.32 1.90
C GLY A 32 -4.01 20.30 0.75
N LEU A 33 -3.50 19.08 0.96
CA LEU A 33 -3.42 18.04 -0.06
C LEU A 33 -4.24 16.78 0.34
N PRO A 34 -4.71 15.98 -0.64
CA PRO A 34 -5.37 14.72 -0.34
C PRO A 34 -4.48 13.79 0.49
N SER A 35 -5.06 13.11 1.48
CA SER A 35 -4.33 12.11 2.27
C SER A 35 -3.74 11.03 1.36
N HIS A 36 -2.51 10.59 1.67
CA HIS A 36 -1.78 9.52 0.96
C HIS A 36 -1.57 9.74 -0.54
N SER A 37 -1.61 11.01 -0.98
CA SER A 37 -1.19 11.44 -2.32
C SER A 37 -1.95 10.79 -3.48
N TYR A 38 -1.46 10.99 -4.71
CA TYR A 38 -2.21 10.78 -5.95
C TYR A 38 -2.02 9.38 -6.57
N ALA A 39 -0.98 8.63 -6.19
CA ALA A 39 -0.68 7.32 -6.79
C ALA A 39 -1.87 6.35 -6.76
N ARG A 40 -2.58 6.28 -5.63
CA ARG A 40 -3.74 5.38 -5.41
C ARG A 40 -5.03 5.78 -6.13
N VAL A 41 -5.08 6.99 -6.70
CA VAL A 41 -6.24 7.49 -7.48
C VAL A 41 -5.90 7.72 -8.95
N SER A 42 -4.65 7.41 -9.35
CA SER A 42 -4.15 7.56 -10.70
C SER A 42 -4.28 6.26 -11.48
N LEU A 43 -4.36 6.36 -12.81
CA LEU A 43 -4.28 5.20 -13.70
C LEU A 43 -2.83 4.81 -13.91
N TRP A 44 -2.52 3.55 -13.59
CA TRP A 44 -1.24 2.94 -13.88
C TRP A 44 -1.34 2.15 -15.18
N GLN A 45 -0.27 2.15 -15.97
CA GLN A 45 -0.20 1.38 -17.20
C GLN A 45 0.49 0.05 -16.94
N LEU A 46 -0.09 -1.07 -17.37
CA LEU A 46 0.63 -2.35 -17.45
C LEU A 46 1.72 -2.20 -18.51
N SER A 47 2.97 -2.07 -18.08
CA SER A 47 4.11 -1.75 -18.94
C SER A 47 4.92 -2.97 -19.35
N ASP A 48 4.88 -4.04 -18.55
CA ASP A 48 5.52 -5.32 -18.87
C ASP A 48 4.79 -6.45 -18.12
N TYR A 49 4.88 -7.67 -18.65
CA TYR A 49 4.41 -8.87 -17.99
C TYR A 49 5.16 -10.10 -18.45
N HIS A 50 5.23 -11.10 -17.58
CA HIS A 50 5.76 -12.41 -17.90
C HIS A 50 4.92 -13.49 -17.23
N ILE A 51 4.52 -14.48 -18.01
CA ILE A 51 3.68 -15.59 -17.55
C ILE A 51 4.40 -16.89 -17.86
N SER A 52 4.56 -17.73 -16.84
CA SER A 52 5.00 -19.11 -16.97
C SER A 52 4.16 -20.01 -16.06
N GLU A 53 4.38 -21.33 -16.16
CA GLU A 53 3.64 -22.32 -15.35
C GLU A 53 3.76 -22.08 -13.83
N GLN A 54 4.89 -21.56 -13.36
CA GLN A 54 5.20 -21.46 -11.92
C GLN A 54 5.22 -20.02 -11.41
N LYS A 55 5.18 -19.02 -12.30
CA LYS A 55 5.36 -17.62 -11.92
C LYS A 55 4.66 -16.67 -12.88
N VAL A 56 3.96 -15.69 -12.32
CA VAL A 56 3.45 -14.53 -13.04
C VAL A 56 4.14 -13.28 -12.50
N ARG A 57 4.68 -12.44 -13.39
CA ARG A 57 5.17 -11.10 -13.07
C ARG A 57 4.36 -10.08 -13.84
N LEU A 58 3.82 -9.08 -13.15
CA LEU A 58 3.16 -7.93 -13.74
C LEU A 58 3.93 -6.68 -13.34
N GLU A 59 4.15 -5.77 -14.28
CA GLU A 59 4.75 -4.48 -13.99
C GLU A 59 3.86 -3.34 -14.44
N PHE A 60 3.65 -2.41 -13.51
CA PHE A 60 2.85 -1.23 -13.71
C PHE A 60 3.71 0.01 -13.61
N SER A 61 3.56 0.94 -14.55
CA SER A 61 4.26 2.23 -14.56
C SER A 61 3.27 3.37 -14.36
N LEU A 62 3.69 4.36 -13.56
CA LEU A 62 3.01 5.63 -13.38
C LEU A 62 3.83 6.72 -14.05
N PHE A 63 3.16 7.61 -14.78
CA PHE A 63 3.78 8.67 -15.57
C PHE A 63 3.35 10.06 -15.08
N SER A 64 4.23 11.05 -15.23
CA SER A 64 3.90 12.47 -15.08
C SER A 64 3.04 12.96 -16.25
N LYS A 65 2.57 14.21 -16.19
CA LYS A 65 1.82 14.84 -17.28
C LYS A 65 2.66 15.02 -18.56
N GLU A 66 3.98 15.11 -18.39
CA GLU A 66 4.98 15.23 -19.44
C GLU A 66 5.43 13.86 -19.99
N ASN A 67 4.73 12.77 -19.63
CA ASN A 67 5.02 11.39 -20.03
C ASN A 67 6.37 10.84 -19.55
N LEU A 68 6.91 11.36 -18.44
CA LEU A 68 8.09 10.80 -17.78
C LEU A 68 7.67 9.75 -16.75
N ILE A 69 8.39 8.63 -16.66
CA ILE A 69 8.14 7.62 -15.63
C ILE A 69 8.51 8.18 -14.25
N ILE A 70 7.58 8.10 -13.30
CA ILE A 70 7.77 8.62 -11.93
C ILE A 70 7.74 7.51 -10.88
N ALA A 71 7.06 6.40 -11.15
CA ALA A 71 7.07 5.24 -10.28
C ALA A 71 6.79 3.95 -11.06
N LYS A 72 7.22 2.83 -10.48
CA LYS A 72 6.94 1.48 -10.97
C LYS A 72 6.50 0.58 -9.82
N ASN A 73 5.52 -0.27 -10.08
CA ASN A 73 5.07 -1.31 -9.18
C ASN A 73 5.20 -2.66 -9.89
N SER A 74 6.04 -3.54 -9.36
CA SER A 74 6.16 -4.92 -9.81
C SER A 74 5.42 -5.83 -8.84
N MET A 75 4.60 -6.73 -9.37
CA MET A 75 3.94 -7.79 -8.62
C MET A 75 4.40 -9.13 -9.17
N THR A 76 5.00 -9.95 -8.30
CA THR A 76 5.40 -11.33 -8.62
C THR A 76 4.54 -12.29 -7.83
N PHE A 77 3.90 -13.21 -8.55
CA PHE A 77 3.03 -14.25 -8.01
C PHE A 77 3.67 -15.62 -8.22
N THR A 78 3.86 -16.35 -7.12
CA THR A 78 4.24 -17.76 -7.05
C THR A 78 3.29 -18.45 -6.05
N ASN A 79 3.81 -19.32 -5.17
CA ASN A 79 3.17 -19.67 -3.89
C ASN A 79 3.06 -18.46 -2.93
N GLU A 80 3.80 -17.38 -3.21
CA GLU A 80 3.79 -16.13 -2.45
C GLU A 80 3.39 -14.96 -3.37
N CYS A 81 3.16 -13.80 -2.76
CA CYS A 81 2.94 -12.54 -3.48
C CYS A 81 4.01 -11.55 -3.03
N GLU A 82 4.91 -11.20 -3.94
CA GLU A 82 5.90 -10.14 -3.73
C GLU A 82 5.45 -8.88 -4.47
N ILE A 83 5.46 -7.75 -3.77
CA ILE A 83 5.21 -6.45 -4.35
C ILE A 83 6.40 -5.55 -4.12
N LYS A 84 6.96 -5.01 -5.20
CA LYS A 84 8.06 -4.05 -5.18
C LYS A 84 7.62 -2.73 -5.78
N PHE A 85 7.68 -1.67 -4.99
CA PHE A 85 7.51 -0.29 -5.46
C PHE A 85 8.89 0.33 -5.71
N THR A 86 9.03 1.10 -6.78
CA THR A 86 10.25 1.84 -7.12
C THR A 86 9.89 3.27 -7.48
N ASN A 87 10.50 4.25 -6.79
CA ASN A 87 10.42 5.67 -7.13
C ASN A 87 11.45 5.98 -8.22
N TYR A 88 11.01 6.66 -9.28
CA TYR A 88 11.87 7.17 -10.34
C TYR A 88 11.91 8.70 -10.38
N ALA A 89 11.11 9.39 -9.56
CA ALA A 89 11.19 10.83 -9.42
C ALA A 89 12.45 11.26 -8.66
N GLU A 90 12.97 12.44 -8.98
CA GLU A 90 14.21 12.98 -8.39
C GLU A 90 14.06 13.39 -6.91
N ASP A 91 12.85 13.70 -6.48
CA ASP A 91 12.57 14.16 -5.12
C ASP A 91 12.45 13.00 -4.11
N ASN A 92 12.78 13.31 -2.85
CA ASN A 92 12.51 12.43 -1.72
C ASN A 92 11.00 12.14 -1.60
N ALA A 93 10.66 10.86 -1.41
CA ALA A 93 9.28 10.41 -1.29
C ALA A 93 9.09 9.52 -0.06
N GLN A 94 7.95 9.66 0.61
CA GLN A 94 7.45 8.65 1.54
C GLN A 94 6.61 7.64 0.76
N ILE A 95 6.81 6.35 1.07
CA ILE A 95 6.12 5.25 0.42
C ILE A 95 5.53 4.33 1.49
N ALA A 96 4.29 3.87 1.29
CA ALA A 96 3.73 2.78 2.06
C ALA A 96 2.89 1.85 1.18
N LEU A 97 3.09 0.55 1.36
CA LEU A 97 2.20 -0.49 0.84
C LEU A 97 1.10 -0.74 1.89
N HIS A 98 -0.05 -0.08 1.73
CA HIS A 98 -1.08 -0.01 2.77
C HIS A 98 -1.96 -1.28 2.80
N SER A 99 -1.35 -2.43 3.00
CA SER A 99 -2.00 -3.75 2.84
C SER A 99 -3.15 -3.99 3.82
N TYR A 100 -4.30 -4.39 3.29
CA TYR A 100 -5.48 -4.82 4.06
C TYR A 100 -5.57 -6.35 4.03
N PHE A 101 -5.15 -7.00 5.11
CA PHE A 101 -5.23 -8.45 5.24
C PHE A 101 -6.66 -8.91 5.53
N ASN A 102 -7.07 -10.00 4.88
CA ASN A 102 -8.36 -10.63 5.18
C ASN A 102 -8.21 -11.57 6.39
N ILE A 103 -8.97 -11.27 7.43
CA ILE A 103 -9.02 -12.00 8.69
C ILE A 103 -10.48 -12.31 9.03
N ALA A 104 -10.70 -13.37 9.81
CA ALA A 104 -12.04 -13.81 10.19
C ALA A 104 -12.65 -12.94 11.30
N ASN A 105 -11.94 -12.82 12.43
CA ASN A 105 -12.33 -12.00 13.58
C ASN A 105 -11.11 -11.21 14.08
N ILE A 106 -11.26 -9.88 14.20
CA ILE A 106 -10.18 -8.99 14.67
C ILE A 106 -9.80 -9.24 16.12
N GLU A 107 -10.75 -9.62 16.97
CA GLU A 107 -10.56 -9.89 18.40
C GLU A 107 -9.68 -11.14 18.65
N GLN A 108 -9.46 -11.95 17.61
CA GLN A 108 -8.64 -13.17 17.66
C GLN A 108 -7.29 -13.00 16.96
N VAL A 109 -6.93 -11.77 16.58
CA VAL A 109 -5.67 -11.48 15.89
C VAL A 109 -4.58 -11.07 16.87
N GLU A 110 -3.44 -11.76 16.77
CA GLU A 110 -2.20 -11.41 17.43
C GLU A 110 -1.14 -10.98 16.39
N LEU A 111 -0.49 -9.84 16.64
CA LEU A 111 0.65 -9.38 15.84
C LEU A 111 1.95 -9.64 16.58
N HIS A 112 2.77 -10.52 16.00
CA HIS A 112 4.10 -10.87 16.50
C HIS A 112 5.20 -10.11 15.74
N GLY A 113 6.39 -10.01 16.35
CA GLY A 113 7.59 -9.47 15.69
C GLY A 113 7.66 -7.94 15.57
N LEU A 114 6.67 -7.22 16.09
CA LEU A 114 6.70 -5.75 16.17
C LEU A 114 7.44 -5.26 17.42
N PRO A 115 8.13 -4.12 17.37
CA PRO A 115 8.72 -3.48 18.55
C PRO A 115 7.67 -3.14 19.61
N THR A 116 8.07 -3.06 20.88
CA THR A 116 7.17 -2.66 21.98
C THR A 116 7.09 -1.15 22.16
N ASN A 117 8.11 -0.39 21.76
CA ASN A 117 8.06 1.08 21.78
C ASN A 117 7.51 1.60 20.45
N ILE A 118 6.46 2.42 20.52
CA ILE A 118 5.75 2.94 19.34
C ILE A 118 5.44 4.43 19.47
N PHE A 119 5.20 5.06 18.33
CA PHE A 119 4.47 6.31 18.26
C PHE A 119 2.98 6.05 18.05
N ASN A 120 2.14 6.48 19.00
CA ASN A 120 0.69 6.43 18.90
C ASN A 120 0.18 7.69 18.18
N SER A 121 -0.30 7.54 16.95
CA SER A 121 -0.77 8.67 16.14
C SER A 121 -2.10 9.28 16.60
N LEU A 122 -2.87 8.60 17.45
CA LEU A 122 -4.17 9.10 17.94
C LEU A 122 -3.99 10.22 18.97
N ASN A 123 -3.04 10.04 19.90
CA ASN A 123 -2.72 11.02 20.94
C ASN A 123 -1.36 11.73 20.72
N LYS A 124 -0.62 11.33 19.68
CA LYS A 124 0.67 11.91 19.27
C LYS A 124 1.78 11.74 20.31
N GLN A 125 1.84 10.58 20.97
CA GLN A 125 2.83 10.29 22.02
C GLN A 125 3.61 9.00 21.76
N GLN A 126 4.77 8.89 22.41
CA GLN A 126 5.52 7.63 22.48
C GLN A 126 4.94 6.77 23.60
N GLU A 127 4.71 5.48 23.32
CA GLU A 127 4.12 4.54 24.25
C GLU A 127 4.83 3.18 24.17
N THR A 128 4.83 2.46 25.30
CA THR A 128 5.23 1.05 25.34
C THR A 128 3.98 0.19 25.35
N VAL A 129 3.89 -0.72 24.37
CA VAL A 129 2.76 -1.65 24.20
C VAL A 129 3.20 -3.11 24.35
N PRO A 130 2.28 -4.03 24.71
CA PRO A 130 2.58 -5.47 24.81
C PRO A 130 3.07 -6.09 23.49
N SER A 131 3.75 -7.24 23.60
CA SER A 131 4.08 -8.11 22.47
C SER A 131 3.80 -9.58 22.87
N PRO A 132 2.95 -10.32 22.15
CA PRO A 132 2.27 -9.91 20.91
C PRO A 132 1.24 -8.81 21.14
N ARG A 133 0.94 -8.03 20.08
CA ARG A 133 -0.12 -7.03 20.14
C ARG A 133 -1.46 -7.70 19.83
N ILE A 134 -2.43 -7.50 20.70
CA ILE A 134 -3.81 -7.94 20.51
C ILE A 134 -4.63 -6.73 20.06
N ILE A 135 -5.48 -6.92 19.06
CA ILE A 135 -6.37 -5.86 18.57
C ILE A 135 -7.72 -6.06 19.25
N ASN A 136 -7.97 -5.26 20.30
CA ASN A 136 -9.25 -5.20 21.02
C ASN A 136 -10.15 -4.10 20.46
#